data_AF-A0A4Q9RSF3-F1
#
_entry.id   AF-A0A4Q9RSF3-F1
#
_cell.length_a   1.000
_cell.length_b   1.000
_cell.length_c   1.000
_cell.angle_alpha   90.00
_cell.angle_beta   90.00
_cell.angle_gamma   90.00
#
_symmetry.space_group_name_H-M   'P 1'
#
loop_
_entity.id
_entity.type
_entity.pdbx_description
1 polymer ?
#
loop_
_entity_poly.entity_id
_entity_poly.type
_entity_poly.pdbx_seq_one_letter_code
_entity_poly.pdbx_strand_id
1 'polypeptide(L)'
;MKNIVVILFLCVVSCDRNHRSSNSIETDSTWNQQKREQYLSNRNDSTTWDIKMLETDKQMIGIGDFGPFEIGVFPVPKYDLLGKDSFKGLGSKGENYQIGDKTVIMNSFFVADNEINKKRLKGKNNEVFFQLLVLTDTLDTINYNLNKNIGISRNHPDYVAQGFLKTKENRIDYFAFDTAESNSYAIINTRLFDLNFGNSILIAPQKDGTLRSLQIKSPQLTSETVDEYTNALLQEERVKIFFTNTSNI
;
A
#
# COMPACT_ATOMS: atom_id res chain seq x y z
N MET A 1 46.48 68.61 25.52
CA MET A 1 47.48 67.54 25.76
C MET A 1 46.87 66.55 26.74
N LYS A 2 47.17 65.27 26.51
CA LYS A 2 46.41 64.07 26.91
C LYS A 2 46.21 63.92 28.43
N ASN A 3 44.95 63.77 28.86
CA ASN A 3 44.61 63.17 30.15
C ASN A 3 44.70 61.64 30.00
N ILE A 4 45.59 61.04 30.78
CA ILE A 4 45.71 59.60 30.95
C ILE A 4 44.64 59.18 31.96
N VAL A 5 43.62 58.46 31.48
CA VAL A 5 42.69 57.72 32.35
C VAL A 5 43.18 56.28 32.40
N VAL A 6 43.55 55.84 33.59
CA VAL A 6 43.89 54.46 33.91
C VAL A 6 42.57 53.68 33.98
N ILE A 7 42.32 52.82 32.99
CA ILE A 7 41.20 51.88 33.01
C ILE A 7 41.69 50.58 33.65
N LEU A 8 41.05 50.25 34.78
CA LEU A 8 41.25 49.05 35.56
C LEU A 8 40.83 47.82 34.73
N PHE A 9 41.78 46.92 34.47
CA PHE A 9 41.55 45.64 33.79
C PHE A 9 40.77 44.69 34.72
N LEU A 10 39.48 44.49 34.46
CA LEU A 10 38.67 43.43 35.06
C LEU A 10 38.71 42.21 34.13
N CYS A 11 39.55 41.23 34.47
CA CYS A 11 39.57 39.92 33.82
C CYS A 11 38.30 39.14 34.22
N VAL A 12 37.26 39.22 33.40
CA VAL A 12 36.16 38.25 33.43
C VAL A 12 36.53 37.06 32.55
N VAL A 13 37.04 36.01 33.17
CA VAL A 13 37.06 34.66 32.59
C VAL A 13 35.61 34.17 32.62
N SER A 14 34.86 34.44 31.56
CA SER A 14 33.60 33.75 31.32
C SER A 14 33.95 32.40 30.70
N CYS A 15 33.74 31.33 31.47
CA CYS A 15 33.84 29.96 30.97
C CYS A 15 32.84 29.78 29.82
N ASP A 16 33.39 29.71 28.61
CA ASP A 16 32.71 29.21 27.43
C ASP A 16 32.45 27.71 27.64
N ARG A 17 31.28 27.39 28.18
CA ARG A 17 30.65 26.08 28.09
C ARG A 17 29.22 26.26 27.61
N ASN A 18 29.09 26.80 26.40
CA ASN A 18 28.03 26.30 25.56
C ASN A 18 28.36 24.84 25.23
N HIS A 19 27.94 23.95 26.15
CA HIS A 19 27.58 22.60 25.75
C HIS A 19 26.48 22.79 24.71
N ARG A 20 26.87 22.90 23.44
CA ARG A 20 26.06 22.35 22.37
C ARG A 20 25.85 20.91 22.81
N SER A 21 24.68 20.62 23.36
CA SER A 21 24.18 19.28 23.24
C SER A 21 24.33 19.00 21.75
N SER A 22 25.16 18.03 21.41
CA SER A 22 24.82 17.24 20.25
C SER A 22 23.45 16.69 20.61
N ASN A 23 22.39 17.44 20.29
CA ASN A 23 21.16 16.83 19.90
C ASN A 23 21.64 15.93 18.78
N SER A 24 21.88 14.66 19.10
CA SER A 24 21.67 13.59 18.16
C SER A 24 20.40 14.02 17.46
N ILE A 25 20.52 14.33 16.17
CA ILE A 25 19.35 14.45 15.31
C ILE A 25 18.74 13.07 15.48
N GLU A 26 17.81 12.96 16.41
CA GLU A 26 16.90 11.85 16.52
C GLU A 26 16.18 11.97 15.19
N THR A 27 16.66 11.21 14.22
CA THR A 27 16.10 11.15 12.89
C THR A 27 14.66 10.80 13.11
N ASP A 28 13.79 11.81 13.03
CA ASP A 28 12.38 11.59 13.21
C ASP A 28 11.98 10.57 12.13
N SER A 29 11.77 9.33 12.57
CA SER A 29 11.46 8.19 11.69
C SER A 29 10.17 8.41 10.94
N THR A 30 9.34 9.36 11.42
CA THR A 30 8.10 9.77 10.78
C THR A 30 8.32 10.26 9.36
N TRP A 31 7.45 9.80 8.46
CA TRP A 31 7.34 10.33 7.11
C TRP A 31 6.92 11.80 7.14
N ASN A 32 7.53 12.64 6.31
CA ASN A 32 7.24 14.07 6.25
C ASN A 32 7.51 14.64 4.84
N GLN A 33 7.16 15.90 4.63
CA GLN A 33 7.34 16.59 3.35
C GLN A 33 8.79 16.58 2.86
N GLN A 34 9.76 16.82 3.74
CA GLN A 34 11.18 16.82 3.38
C GLN A 34 11.64 15.45 2.85
N LYS A 35 11.21 14.35 3.48
CA LYS A 35 11.50 12.98 3.00
C LYS A 35 10.80 12.69 1.66
N ARG A 36 9.59 13.20 1.45
CA ARG A 36 8.89 13.10 0.16
C ARG A 36 9.66 13.83 -0.95
N GLU A 37 10.12 15.05 -0.70
CA GLU A 37 10.93 15.83 -1.64
C GLU A 37 12.27 15.12 -1.92
N GLN A 38 12.93 14.59 -0.89
CA GLN A 38 14.14 13.78 -1.05
C GLN A 38 13.89 12.53 -1.91
N TYR A 39 12.80 11.79 -1.65
CA TYR A 39 12.40 10.63 -2.47
C TYR A 39 12.23 11.00 -3.95
N LEU A 40 11.52 12.09 -4.23
CA LEU A 40 11.31 12.57 -5.60
C LEU A 40 12.62 12.99 -6.28
N SER A 41 13.52 13.65 -5.54
CA SER A 41 14.86 13.99 -6.02
C SER A 41 15.67 12.73 -6.36
N ASN A 42 15.69 11.75 -5.45
CA ASN A 42 16.40 10.48 -5.68
C ASN A 42 15.86 9.78 -6.93
N ARG A 43 14.53 9.73 -7.13
CA ARG A 43 13.93 9.10 -8.31
C ARG A 43 14.47 9.67 -9.63
N ASN A 44 14.76 10.97 -9.66
CA ASN A 44 15.31 11.66 -10.83
C ASN A 44 16.85 11.68 -10.90
N ASP A 45 17.54 11.17 -9.88
CA ASP A 45 19.01 11.11 -9.80
C ASP A 45 19.50 9.68 -10.05
N SER A 46 20.11 9.47 -11.22
CA SER A 46 20.63 8.16 -11.63
C SER A 46 21.71 7.59 -10.71
N THR A 47 22.37 8.42 -9.89
CA THR A 47 23.38 7.96 -8.94
C THR A 47 22.76 7.22 -7.74
N THR A 48 21.45 7.39 -7.52
CA THR A 48 20.71 6.76 -6.42
C THR A 48 20.07 5.43 -6.80
N TRP A 49 19.99 5.14 -8.09
CA TRP A 49 19.26 3.99 -8.62
C TRP A 49 19.90 2.66 -8.22
N ASP A 50 19.04 1.69 -7.93
CA ASP A 50 19.42 0.30 -7.72
C ASP A 50 19.51 -0.43 -9.06
N ILE A 51 20.69 -0.37 -9.68
CA ILE A 51 20.95 -1.02 -10.97
C ILE A 51 20.81 -2.55 -10.86
N LYS A 52 21.12 -3.16 -9.70
CA LYS A 52 20.97 -4.61 -9.53
C LYS A 52 19.50 -5.01 -9.55
N MET A 53 18.65 -4.21 -8.90
CA MET A 53 17.19 -4.39 -8.96
C MET A 53 16.67 -4.21 -10.38
N LEU A 54 17.11 -3.18 -11.10
CA LEU A 54 16.73 -2.97 -12.50
C LEU A 54 17.08 -4.17 -13.40
N GLU A 55 18.29 -4.72 -13.29
CA GLU A 55 18.68 -5.89 -14.10
C GLU A 55 17.84 -7.13 -13.79
N THR A 56 17.42 -7.30 -12.53
CA THR A 56 16.48 -8.37 -12.14
C THR A 56 15.10 -8.10 -12.73
N ASP A 57 14.61 -6.87 -12.64
CA ASP A 57 13.28 -6.48 -13.10
C ASP A 57 13.12 -6.60 -14.62
N LYS A 58 14.20 -6.52 -15.41
CA LYS A 58 14.14 -6.78 -16.86
C LYS A 58 13.59 -8.17 -17.20
N GLN A 59 13.70 -9.14 -16.29
CA GLN A 59 13.10 -10.47 -16.46
C GLN A 59 11.57 -10.44 -16.36
N MET A 60 11.00 -9.36 -15.83
CA MET A 60 9.56 -9.14 -15.69
C MET A 60 8.92 -8.50 -16.95
N ILE A 61 9.71 -8.14 -17.97
CA ILE A 61 9.18 -7.59 -19.21
C ILE A 61 8.36 -8.65 -19.94
N GLY A 62 7.09 -8.35 -20.22
CA GLY A 62 6.21 -9.24 -20.97
C GLY A 62 5.81 -10.54 -20.26
N ILE A 63 5.94 -10.62 -18.92
CA ILE A 63 5.59 -11.85 -18.16
C ILE A 63 4.09 -12.19 -18.16
N GLY A 64 3.27 -11.32 -18.74
CA GLY A 64 1.87 -11.57 -19.03
C GLY A 64 0.94 -10.60 -18.33
N ASP A 65 -0.32 -11.01 -18.30
CA ASP A 65 -1.43 -10.21 -17.82
C ASP A 65 -1.58 -10.33 -16.29
N PHE A 66 -1.44 -9.21 -15.60
CA PHE A 66 -1.61 -9.07 -14.15
C PHE A 66 -2.60 -7.95 -13.79
N GLY A 67 -3.51 -7.59 -14.71
CA GLY A 67 -4.51 -6.57 -14.48
C GLY A 67 -4.49 -5.45 -15.53
N PRO A 68 -5.00 -4.26 -15.18
CA PRO A 68 -5.27 -3.21 -16.16
C PRO A 68 -4.00 -2.59 -16.79
N PHE A 69 -2.84 -2.72 -16.14
CA PHE A 69 -1.58 -2.18 -16.65
C PHE A 69 -0.52 -3.27 -16.82
N GLU A 70 0.21 -3.20 -17.93
CA GLU A 70 1.45 -3.94 -18.09
C GLU A 70 2.45 -3.50 -17.01
N ILE A 71 3.22 -4.46 -16.48
CA ILE A 71 4.25 -4.17 -15.48
C ILE A 71 5.41 -3.44 -16.19
N GLY A 72 5.52 -2.14 -15.92
CA GLY A 72 6.65 -1.34 -16.37
C GLY A 72 7.92 -1.68 -15.60
N VAL A 73 9.04 -1.74 -16.33
CA VAL A 73 10.39 -1.88 -15.76
C VAL A 73 11.11 -0.55 -15.88
N PHE A 74 11.44 0.04 -14.75
CA PHE A 74 12.10 1.35 -14.66
C PHE A 74 13.09 1.36 -13.49
N PRO A 75 14.15 2.19 -13.55
CA PRO A 75 15.07 2.31 -12.44
C PRO A 75 14.36 2.89 -11.21
N VAL A 76 14.71 2.37 -10.04
CA VAL A 76 14.20 2.85 -8.75
C VAL A 76 15.36 3.20 -7.83
N PRO A 77 15.24 4.22 -6.97
CA PRO A 77 16.25 4.49 -5.94
C PRO A 77 16.40 3.30 -4.99
N LYS A 78 17.61 3.12 -4.44
CA LYS A 78 17.82 2.17 -3.33
C LYS A 78 16.89 2.53 -2.16
N TYR A 79 16.13 1.55 -1.68
CA TYR A 79 15.12 1.79 -0.64
C TYR A 79 15.72 2.38 0.65
N ASP A 80 16.90 1.90 1.06
CA ASP A 80 17.57 2.37 2.29
C ASP A 80 17.94 3.87 2.28
N LEU A 81 17.85 4.56 1.14
CA LEU A 81 18.03 6.02 1.07
C LEU A 81 16.94 6.79 1.82
N LEU A 82 15.81 6.15 2.13
CA LEU A 82 14.74 6.71 2.95
C LEU A 82 14.90 6.39 4.44
N GLY A 83 15.89 5.57 4.78
CA GLY A 83 16.17 5.06 6.12
C GLY A 83 16.53 3.58 6.05
N LYS A 84 17.44 3.15 6.91
CA LYS A 84 17.74 1.73 7.06
C LYS A 84 16.45 0.98 7.35
N ASP A 85 16.23 -0.16 6.68
CA ASP A 85 15.07 -1.00 6.93
C ASP A 85 13.72 -0.33 6.60
N SER A 86 13.71 0.70 5.74
CA SER A 86 12.49 1.40 5.33
C SER A 86 11.53 0.51 4.53
N PHE A 87 12.04 -0.53 3.86
CA PHE A 87 11.25 -1.53 3.16
C PHE A 87 11.42 -2.91 3.81
N LYS A 88 10.30 -3.52 4.23
CA LYS A 88 10.27 -4.85 4.83
C LYS A 88 9.42 -5.88 4.07
N GLY A 89 8.67 -5.45 3.07
CA GLY A 89 7.89 -6.35 2.23
C GLY A 89 6.51 -5.81 1.89
N LEU A 90 5.97 -6.40 0.82
CA LEU A 90 4.61 -6.24 0.34
C LEU A 90 4.10 -7.66 0.05
N GLY A 91 2.88 -7.96 0.46
CA GLY A 91 2.29 -9.28 0.25
C GLY A 91 0.86 -9.19 -0.25
N SER A 92 0.37 -10.33 -0.73
CA SER A 92 -1.04 -10.53 -1.03
C SER A 92 -1.55 -11.81 -0.41
N LYS A 93 -2.87 -11.88 -0.24
CA LYS A 93 -3.59 -13.07 0.22
C LYS A 93 -4.91 -13.17 -0.52
N GLY A 94 -5.18 -14.35 -1.07
CA GLY A 94 -6.44 -14.64 -1.74
C GLY A 94 -7.04 -15.93 -1.22
N GLU A 95 -8.37 -16.01 -1.23
CA GLU A 95 -9.13 -17.15 -0.74
C GLU A 95 -10.51 -17.19 -1.41
N ASN A 96 -11.13 -18.37 -1.47
CA ASN A 96 -12.49 -18.55 -1.96
C ASN A 96 -13.44 -18.82 -0.79
N TYR A 97 -14.55 -18.09 -0.77
CA TYR A 97 -15.60 -18.21 0.25
C TYR A 97 -16.92 -18.63 -0.39
N GLN A 98 -17.77 -19.27 0.42
CA GLN A 98 -19.14 -19.61 0.04
C GLN A 98 -20.13 -18.74 0.80
N ILE A 99 -21.15 -18.26 0.10
CA ILE A 99 -22.30 -17.56 0.67
C ILE A 99 -23.59 -18.14 0.08
N GLY A 100 -24.20 -19.08 0.81
CA GLY A 100 -25.25 -19.92 0.24
C GLY A 100 -24.67 -20.84 -0.84
N ASP A 101 -25.23 -20.77 -2.05
CA ASP A 101 -24.77 -21.48 -3.26
C ASP A 101 -23.81 -20.65 -4.12
N LYS A 102 -23.47 -19.43 -3.68
CA LYS A 102 -22.62 -18.48 -4.40
C LYS A 102 -21.17 -18.55 -3.94
N THR A 103 -20.25 -18.43 -4.89
CA THR A 103 -18.81 -18.34 -4.62
C THR A 103 -18.32 -16.90 -4.69
N VAL A 104 -17.59 -16.47 -3.67
CA VAL A 104 -16.96 -15.15 -3.58
C VAL A 104 -15.45 -15.32 -3.48
N ILE A 105 -14.69 -14.66 -4.33
CA ILE A 105 -13.23 -14.69 -4.31
C ILE A 105 -12.71 -13.43 -3.65
N MET A 106 -11.81 -13.60 -2.69
CA MET A 106 -11.07 -12.52 -2.04
C MET A 106 -9.69 -12.36 -2.69
N ASN A 107 -9.30 -11.11 -2.89
CA ASN A 107 -7.89 -10.69 -3.03
C ASN A 107 -7.63 -9.58 -2.01
N SER A 108 -6.52 -9.65 -1.29
CA SER A 108 -6.11 -8.64 -0.32
C SER A 108 -4.61 -8.37 -0.42
N PHE A 109 -4.20 -7.15 -0.09
CA PHE A 109 -2.80 -6.70 -0.17
C PHE A 109 -2.41 -6.00 1.10
N PHE A 110 -1.20 -6.28 1.58
CA PHE A 110 -0.70 -5.77 2.85
C PHE A 110 0.75 -5.36 2.77
N VAL A 111 1.09 -4.32 3.54
CA VAL A 111 2.45 -3.80 3.68
C VAL A 111 2.99 -4.21 5.04
N ALA A 112 4.20 -4.78 5.07
CA ALA A 112 4.89 -5.13 6.31
C ALA A 112 5.23 -3.87 7.14
N ASP A 113 5.34 -4.05 8.45
CA ASP A 113 5.79 -2.98 9.33
C ASP A 113 7.19 -2.50 8.96
N ASN A 114 7.39 -1.20 8.98
CA ASN A 114 8.65 -0.56 8.67
C ASN A 114 8.72 0.82 9.34
N GLU A 115 9.87 1.48 9.24
CA GLU A 115 10.11 2.77 9.88
C GLU A 115 9.10 3.87 9.48
N ILE A 116 8.52 3.77 8.27
CA ILE A 116 7.58 4.74 7.72
C ILE A 116 6.16 4.52 8.27
N ASN A 117 5.69 3.27 8.37
CA ASN A 117 4.30 2.97 8.76
C ASN A 117 4.12 2.48 10.21
N LYS A 118 5.19 2.14 10.94
CA LYS A 118 5.11 1.53 12.29
C LYS A 118 4.24 2.30 13.29
N LYS A 119 4.24 3.64 13.23
CA LYS A 119 3.41 4.49 14.11
C LYS A 119 1.91 4.29 13.83
N ARG A 120 1.53 4.15 12.56
CA ARG A 120 0.16 3.86 12.11
C ARG A 120 -0.26 2.43 12.48
N LEU A 121 0.67 1.49 12.44
CA LEU A 121 0.41 0.08 12.71
C LEU A 121 0.16 -0.25 14.20
N LYS A 122 0.57 0.64 15.12
CA LYS A 122 0.36 0.47 16.57
C LYS A 122 0.82 -0.92 17.08
N GLY A 123 1.96 -1.39 16.57
CA GLY A 123 2.57 -2.67 16.96
C GLY A 123 2.10 -3.90 16.16
N LYS A 124 1.28 -3.73 15.11
CA LYS A 124 0.96 -4.82 14.16
C LYS A 124 2.10 -5.05 13.17
N ASN A 125 2.29 -6.30 12.76
CA ASN A 125 3.38 -6.72 11.85
C ASN A 125 3.15 -6.34 10.38
N ASN A 126 1.90 -6.02 10.00
CA ASN A 126 1.53 -5.51 8.68
C ASN A 126 0.14 -4.87 8.74
N GLU A 127 -0.26 -4.23 7.64
CA GLU A 127 -1.61 -3.72 7.45
C GLU A 127 -2.12 -4.00 6.04
N VAL A 128 -3.34 -4.52 5.96
CA VAL A 128 -4.09 -4.67 4.72
C VAL A 128 -4.64 -3.30 4.30
N PHE A 129 -4.10 -2.74 3.22
CA PHE A 129 -4.54 -1.44 2.70
C PHE A 129 -5.70 -1.59 1.69
N PHE A 130 -5.85 -2.77 1.07
CA PHE A 130 -6.92 -3.05 0.12
C PHE A 130 -7.38 -4.50 0.21
N GLN A 131 -8.69 -4.69 0.27
CA GLN A 131 -9.36 -5.97 0.16
C GLN A 131 -10.48 -5.87 -0.88
N LEU A 132 -10.52 -6.83 -1.78
CA LEU A 132 -11.53 -6.99 -2.83
C LEU A 132 -12.22 -8.33 -2.67
N LEU A 133 -13.56 -8.33 -2.63
CA LEU A 133 -14.39 -9.52 -2.70
C LEU A 133 -15.22 -9.47 -3.97
N VAL A 134 -15.15 -10.50 -4.82
CA VAL A 134 -15.89 -10.54 -6.08
C VAL A 134 -16.72 -11.81 -6.16
N LEU A 135 -18.02 -11.65 -6.44
CA LEU A 135 -18.90 -12.75 -6.78
C LEU A 135 -18.51 -13.35 -8.13
N THR A 136 -18.41 -14.67 -8.22
CA THR A 136 -18.14 -15.39 -9.46
C THR A 136 -19.12 -16.55 -9.68
N ASP A 137 -19.37 -16.85 -10.94
CA ASP A 137 -20.18 -17.98 -11.41
C ASP A 137 -19.33 -19.05 -12.13
N THR A 138 -18.00 -18.92 -12.05
CA THR A 138 -17.03 -19.85 -12.62
C THR A 138 -15.80 -19.99 -11.74
N LEU A 139 -15.20 -21.18 -11.80
CA LEU A 139 -13.88 -21.49 -11.26
C LEU A 139 -13.09 -22.14 -12.39
N ASP A 140 -11.95 -21.54 -12.75
CA ASP A 140 -11.02 -22.16 -13.70
C ASP A 140 -10.08 -23.11 -12.95
N THR A 141 -10.47 -24.38 -12.90
CA THR A 141 -9.69 -25.45 -12.27
C THR A 141 -8.71 -26.13 -13.24
N ILE A 142 -8.66 -25.69 -14.50
CA ILE A 142 -7.83 -26.30 -15.55
C ILE A 142 -6.59 -25.43 -15.82
N ASN A 143 -6.79 -24.16 -16.16
CA ASN A 143 -5.69 -23.27 -16.54
C ASN A 143 -5.29 -22.31 -15.42
N TYR A 144 -6.04 -22.28 -14.31
CA TYR A 144 -5.82 -21.40 -13.16
C TYR A 144 -5.65 -19.92 -13.56
N ASN A 145 -6.36 -19.48 -14.61
CA ASN A 145 -6.29 -18.12 -15.16
C ASN A 145 -7.53 -17.27 -14.82
N LEU A 146 -8.29 -17.70 -13.80
CA LEU A 146 -9.46 -17.00 -13.29
C LEU A 146 -9.08 -15.67 -12.64
N ASN A 147 -8.00 -15.67 -11.87
CA ASN A 147 -7.58 -14.56 -11.03
C ASN A 147 -6.06 -14.47 -11.06
N LYS A 148 -5.55 -13.29 -11.39
CA LYS A 148 -4.13 -12.97 -11.26
C LYS A 148 -4.00 -11.62 -10.58
N ASN A 149 -2.99 -11.51 -9.74
CA ASN A 149 -2.73 -10.31 -9.00
C ASN A 149 -1.25 -10.13 -8.69
N ILE A 150 -0.85 -8.90 -8.43
CA ILE A 150 0.51 -8.54 -8.06
C ILE A 150 0.52 -7.31 -7.17
N GLY A 151 1.32 -7.36 -6.10
CA GLY A 151 1.78 -6.18 -5.38
C GLY A 151 3.12 -5.70 -5.95
N ILE A 152 3.25 -4.40 -6.21
CA ILE A 152 4.45 -3.80 -6.78
C ILE A 152 5.04 -2.80 -5.79
N SER A 153 6.23 -3.12 -5.26
CA SER A 153 6.97 -2.27 -4.32
C SER A 153 7.89 -1.27 -5.00
N ARG A 154 8.01 -1.27 -6.33
CA ARG A 154 8.91 -0.40 -7.11
C ARG A 154 8.58 1.10 -7.02
N ASN A 155 7.49 1.44 -6.33
CA ASN A 155 7.12 2.81 -5.99
C ASN A 155 7.47 3.17 -4.53
N HIS A 156 8.16 2.31 -3.77
CA HIS A 156 8.45 2.51 -2.35
C HIS A 156 8.96 3.94 -2.10
N PRO A 157 8.32 4.71 -1.21
CA PRO A 157 7.46 4.25 -0.11
C PRO A 157 5.97 4.19 -0.40
N ASP A 158 5.56 4.39 -1.65
CA ASP A 158 4.21 4.14 -2.10
C ASP A 158 4.10 2.71 -2.64
N TYR A 159 2.95 2.08 -2.45
CA TYR A 159 2.71 0.71 -2.87
C TYR A 159 1.53 0.66 -3.80
N VAL A 160 1.65 -0.13 -4.86
CA VAL A 160 0.53 -0.37 -5.77
C VAL A 160 0.23 -1.86 -5.82
N ALA A 161 -1.04 -2.19 -5.98
CA ALA A 161 -1.53 -3.53 -6.18
C ALA A 161 -2.46 -3.51 -7.39
N GLN A 162 -2.38 -4.55 -8.22
CA GLN A 162 -3.31 -4.69 -9.32
C GLN A 162 -3.60 -6.14 -9.62
N GLY A 163 -4.67 -6.36 -10.37
CA GLY A 163 -5.08 -7.68 -10.76
C GLY A 163 -6.32 -7.65 -11.62
N PHE A 164 -6.75 -8.86 -11.97
CA PHE A 164 -8.05 -9.08 -12.54
C PHE A 164 -8.70 -10.33 -11.94
N LEU A 165 -10.02 -10.38 -12.02
CA LEU A 165 -10.80 -11.60 -11.83
C LEU A 165 -11.77 -11.77 -13.00
N LYS A 166 -11.83 -12.96 -13.58
CA LYS A 166 -12.77 -13.30 -14.64
C LYS A 166 -13.99 -14.00 -14.05
N THR A 167 -15.17 -13.63 -14.53
CA THR A 167 -16.38 -14.46 -14.42
C THR A 167 -16.60 -15.15 -15.77
N LYS A 168 -17.74 -15.85 -15.99
CA LYS A 168 -18.02 -16.39 -17.33
C LYS A 168 -18.04 -15.31 -18.42
N GLU A 169 -18.65 -14.17 -18.09
CA GLU A 169 -18.96 -13.10 -19.06
C GLU A 169 -18.23 -11.78 -18.78
N ASN A 170 -17.61 -11.62 -17.61
CA ASN A 170 -17.00 -10.35 -17.20
C ASN A 170 -15.51 -10.49 -16.84
N ARG A 171 -14.79 -9.38 -16.92
CA ARG A 171 -13.46 -9.21 -16.35
C ARG A 171 -13.48 -8.02 -15.38
N ILE A 172 -13.13 -8.30 -14.14
CA ILE A 172 -13.05 -7.32 -13.05
C ILE A 172 -11.60 -6.91 -12.88
N ASP A 173 -11.20 -5.83 -13.54
CA ASP A 173 -9.87 -5.24 -13.41
C ASP A 173 -9.82 -4.28 -12.24
N TYR A 174 -8.75 -4.35 -11.45
CA TYR A 174 -8.55 -3.47 -10.32
C TYR A 174 -7.11 -2.99 -10.20
N PHE A 175 -6.97 -1.78 -9.68
CA PHE A 175 -5.72 -1.14 -9.32
C PHE A 175 -5.93 -0.39 -8.01
N ALA A 176 -5.11 -0.64 -7.00
CA ALA A 176 -5.14 0.03 -5.72
C ALA A 176 -3.75 0.55 -5.37
N PHE A 177 -3.69 1.61 -4.58
CA PHE A 177 -2.43 2.14 -4.07
C PHE A 177 -2.57 2.70 -2.67
N ASP A 178 -1.50 2.58 -1.88
CA ASP A 178 -1.33 3.22 -0.57
C ASP A 178 -0.08 4.10 -0.63
N THR A 179 -0.19 5.35 -0.21
CA THR A 179 0.96 6.24 -0.13
C THR A 179 1.59 6.24 1.26
N ALA A 180 2.83 6.71 1.36
CA ALA A 180 3.49 6.90 2.65
C ALA A 180 2.75 7.88 3.58
N GLU A 181 1.96 8.82 3.02
CA GLU A 181 1.05 9.71 3.76
C GLU A 181 -0.25 9.03 4.21
N SER A 182 -0.41 7.74 3.97
CA SER A 182 -1.63 6.97 4.26
C SER A 182 -2.84 7.42 3.43
N ASN A 183 -2.62 7.91 2.21
CA ASN A 183 -3.72 8.13 1.27
C ASN A 183 -3.88 6.87 0.42
N SER A 184 -4.98 6.14 0.63
CA SER A 184 -5.24 4.89 -0.08
C SER A 184 -6.44 5.02 -1.04
N TYR A 185 -6.30 4.52 -2.26
CA TYR A 185 -7.36 4.52 -3.27
C TYR A 185 -7.39 3.20 -4.05
N ALA A 186 -8.56 2.89 -4.62
CA ALA A 186 -8.70 1.84 -5.63
C ALA A 186 -9.51 2.32 -6.82
N ILE A 187 -9.21 1.78 -8.00
CA ILE A 187 -9.99 1.87 -9.21
C ILE A 187 -10.38 0.45 -9.59
N ILE A 188 -11.68 0.17 -9.70
CA ILE A 188 -12.20 -1.13 -10.13
C ILE A 188 -13.13 -0.90 -11.31
N ASN A 189 -12.79 -1.45 -12.48
CA ASN A 189 -13.46 -1.21 -13.76
C ASN A 189 -13.86 0.27 -13.93
N THR A 190 -12.89 1.18 -13.79
CA THR A 190 -13.02 2.65 -13.90
C THR A 190 -13.75 3.37 -12.77
N ARG A 191 -14.32 2.67 -11.79
CA ARG A 191 -14.92 3.29 -10.59
C ARG A 191 -13.85 3.57 -9.54
N LEU A 192 -13.71 4.84 -9.14
CA LEU A 192 -12.81 5.27 -8.07
C LEU A 192 -13.42 5.03 -6.68
N PHE A 193 -12.59 4.56 -5.76
CA PHE A 193 -12.87 4.36 -4.35
C PHE A 193 -11.79 5.03 -3.51
N ASP A 194 -12.21 5.87 -2.55
CA ASP A 194 -11.33 6.41 -1.52
C ASP A 194 -11.31 5.43 -0.34
N LEU A 195 -10.22 4.69 -0.16
CA LEU A 195 -10.13 3.60 0.80
C LEU A 195 -10.03 4.09 2.24
N ASN A 196 -9.82 5.39 2.47
CA ASN A 196 -9.89 5.99 3.81
C ASN A 196 -11.31 5.92 4.41
N PHE A 197 -12.32 5.77 3.55
CA PHE A 197 -13.72 5.60 3.95
C PHE A 197 -14.20 4.14 3.91
N GLY A 198 -13.33 3.23 3.48
CA GLY A 198 -13.53 1.79 3.55
C GLY A 198 -12.61 1.04 2.61
N ASN A 199 -11.78 0.17 3.17
CA ASN A 199 -10.74 -0.57 2.46
C ASN A 199 -11.18 -1.97 2.00
N SER A 200 -12.42 -2.39 2.32
CA SER A 200 -13.02 -3.61 1.80
C SER A 200 -14.08 -3.28 0.76
N ILE A 201 -13.81 -3.64 -0.50
CA ILE A 201 -14.72 -3.42 -1.62
C ILE A 201 -15.32 -4.75 -2.07
N LEU A 202 -16.64 -4.78 -2.17
CA LEU A 202 -17.40 -5.93 -2.65
C LEU A 202 -17.93 -5.60 -4.05
N ILE A 203 -17.77 -6.52 -4.99
CA ILE A 203 -18.24 -6.39 -6.37
C ILE A 203 -19.15 -7.58 -6.71
N ALA A 204 -20.38 -7.28 -7.13
CA ALA A 204 -21.35 -8.26 -7.61
C ALA A 204 -21.69 -7.97 -9.07
N PRO A 205 -21.12 -8.73 -10.03
CA PRO A 205 -21.54 -8.68 -11.42
C PRO A 205 -23.00 -9.14 -11.57
N GLN A 206 -23.74 -8.43 -12.41
CA GLN A 206 -25.16 -8.70 -12.67
C GLN A 206 -25.31 -9.50 -13.97
N LYS A 207 -26.43 -10.21 -14.11
CA LYS A 207 -26.80 -10.94 -15.34
C LYS A 207 -26.94 -10.03 -16.57
N ASP A 208 -27.18 -8.74 -16.36
CA ASP A 208 -27.27 -7.73 -17.44
C ASP A 208 -25.90 -7.13 -17.82
N GLY A 209 -24.81 -7.63 -17.25
CA GLY A 209 -23.44 -7.14 -17.49
C GLY A 209 -23.05 -5.91 -16.67
N THR A 210 -23.98 -5.32 -15.90
CA THR A 210 -23.65 -4.20 -15.02
C THR A 210 -22.93 -4.68 -13.75
N LEU A 211 -22.19 -3.78 -13.08
CA LEU A 211 -21.52 -4.08 -11.82
C LEU A 211 -22.23 -3.36 -10.66
N ARG A 212 -22.47 -4.07 -9.56
CA ARG A 212 -22.82 -3.46 -8.27
C ARG A 212 -21.61 -3.49 -7.37
N SER A 213 -21.43 -2.43 -6.59
CA SER A 213 -20.31 -2.31 -5.66
C SER A 213 -20.78 -1.86 -4.28
N LEU A 214 -20.18 -2.40 -3.23
CA LEU A 214 -20.38 -1.97 -1.85
C LEU A 214 -19.02 -1.72 -1.20
N GLN A 215 -18.83 -0.53 -0.63
CA GLN A 215 -17.62 -0.16 0.10
C GLN A 215 -17.88 -0.25 1.60
N ILE A 216 -17.03 -0.99 2.31
CA ILE A 216 -17.20 -1.28 3.73
C ILE A 216 -15.97 -0.79 4.48
N LYS A 217 -16.23 -0.09 5.58
CA LYS A 217 -15.19 0.31 6.53
C LYS A 217 -14.85 -0.86 7.44
N SER A 218 -13.64 -1.36 7.27
CA SER A 218 -13.09 -2.47 8.05
C SER A 218 -12.32 -1.95 9.25
N PRO A 219 -12.15 -2.75 10.31
CA PRO A 219 -11.11 -2.47 11.29
C PRO A 219 -9.74 -2.51 10.59
N GLN A 220 -8.69 -2.07 11.28
CA GLN A 220 -7.34 -2.25 10.77
C GLN A 220 -6.99 -3.75 10.72
N LEU A 221 -6.96 -4.31 9.51
CA LEU A 221 -6.72 -5.72 9.24
C LEU A 221 -5.23 -6.01 9.03
N THR A 222 -4.83 -7.25 9.32
CA THR A 222 -3.51 -7.81 9.01
C THR A 222 -3.68 -9.05 8.11
N SER A 223 -2.58 -9.56 7.56
CA SER A 223 -2.56 -10.83 6.84
C SER A 223 -3.07 -12.02 7.67
N GLU A 224 -3.02 -11.91 9.00
CA GLU A 224 -3.48 -12.92 9.96
C GLU A 224 -4.98 -12.77 10.25
N THR A 225 -5.52 -11.55 10.30
CA THR A 225 -6.93 -11.30 10.69
C THR A 225 -7.90 -11.16 9.52
N VAL A 226 -7.40 -11.01 8.29
CA VAL A 226 -8.24 -10.75 7.11
C VAL A 226 -9.23 -11.89 6.81
N ASP A 227 -8.87 -13.15 7.03
CA ASP A 227 -9.77 -14.28 6.73
C ASP A 227 -10.91 -14.38 7.74
N GLU A 228 -10.58 -14.23 9.03
CA GLU A 228 -11.57 -14.22 10.11
C GLU A 228 -12.56 -13.07 9.92
N TYR A 229 -12.04 -11.87 9.62
CA TYR A 229 -12.87 -10.72 9.28
C TYR A 229 -13.77 -11.00 8.08
N THR A 230 -13.24 -11.60 7.02
CA THR A 230 -14.01 -11.91 5.80
C THR A 230 -15.14 -12.88 6.09
N ASN A 231 -14.86 -13.94 6.86
CA ASN A 231 -15.89 -14.88 7.29
C ASN A 231 -17.01 -14.19 8.07
N ALA A 232 -16.66 -13.33 9.03
CA ALA A 232 -17.65 -12.56 9.80
C ALA A 232 -18.44 -11.59 8.90
N LEU A 233 -17.76 -10.90 7.99
CA LEU A 233 -18.37 -9.96 7.06
C LEU A 233 -19.41 -10.62 6.15
N LEU A 234 -19.10 -11.81 5.63
CA LEU A 234 -20.02 -12.60 4.80
C LEU A 234 -21.23 -13.14 5.59
N GLN A 235 -21.20 -13.08 6.93
CA GLN A 235 -22.36 -13.39 7.75
C GLN A 235 -23.32 -12.22 7.96
N GLU A 236 -22.89 -10.97 7.69
CA GLU A 236 -23.73 -9.79 7.82
C GLU A 236 -24.90 -9.84 6.83
N GLU A 237 -26.12 -9.58 7.30
CA GLU A 237 -27.33 -9.67 6.49
C GLU A 237 -27.26 -8.80 5.23
N ARG A 238 -26.74 -7.57 5.34
CA ARG A 238 -26.57 -6.66 4.20
C ARG A 238 -25.61 -7.23 3.14
N VAL A 239 -24.57 -7.97 3.55
CA VAL A 239 -23.57 -8.56 2.65
C VAL A 239 -24.14 -9.81 2.00
N LYS A 240 -24.88 -10.63 2.76
CA LYS A 240 -25.67 -11.74 2.23
C LYS A 240 -26.60 -11.26 1.12
N ILE A 241 -27.48 -10.31 1.43
CA ILE A 241 -28.43 -9.74 0.46
C ILE A 241 -27.69 -9.17 -0.77
N PHE A 242 -26.55 -8.50 -0.56
CA PHE A 242 -25.76 -7.95 -1.66
C PHE A 242 -25.27 -9.03 -2.63
N PHE A 243 -24.72 -10.14 -2.13
CA PHE A 243 -24.16 -11.21 -2.98
C PHE A 243 -25.19 -12.23 -3.46
N THR A 244 -26.31 -12.42 -2.76
CA THR A 244 -27.33 -13.41 -3.14
C THR A 244 -28.53 -12.81 -3.87
N ASN A 245 -28.45 -11.53 -4.25
CA ASN A 245 -29.51 -10.90 -5.05
C ASN A 245 -29.75 -11.68 -6.36
N THR A 246 -31.02 -11.88 -6.72
CA THR A 246 -31.41 -12.68 -7.90
C THR A 246 -30.97 -12.08 -9.24
N SER A 247 -30.66 -10.78 -9.29
CA SER A 247 -30.09 -10.13 -10.47
C SER A 247 -28.60 -10.41 -10.66
N ASN A 248 -27.91 -10.89 -9.63
CA ASN A 248 -26.51 -11.29 -9.70
C ASN A 248 -26.34 -12.57 -10.54
N ILE A 249 -25.14 -12.76 -11.10
CA ILE A 249 -24.71 -14.03 -11.70
C ILE A 249 -24.75 -15.17 -10.69
#